data_AF-A0A0G3GA68-F1
#
_entry.id   AF-A0A0G3GA68-F1
#
_cell.length_a   1.000
_cell.length_b   1.000
_cell.length_c   1.000
_cell.angle_alpha   90.00
_cell.angle_beta   90.00
_cell.angle_gamma   90.00
#
_symmetry.space_group_name_H-M   'P 1'
#
loop_
_entity.id
_entity.type
_entity.pdbx_description
1 polymer ?
#
loop_
_entity_poly.entity_id
_entity_poly.type
_entity_poly.pdbx_seq_one_letter_code
_entity_poly.pdbx_strand_id
1 'polypeptide(L)'
;MRDPSATVWVVTGPAAWRWAHERINGNGYTWNGPESTQLVVVAPVDDDPTAMDWRGIAGHDPVLLVRVGDVDGAFLRALVEALMRDGVRRVLGQDGTLFEAVRA
;
A
#
# COMPACT_ATOMS: atom_id res chain seq x y z
N MET A 1 14.48 4.71 -14.04
CA MET A 1 13.29 4.27 -14.78
C MET A 1 12.58 3.28 -13.88
N ARG A 2 11.34 3.55 -13.43
CA ARG A 2 10.61 2.65 -12.50
C ARG A 2 10.13 1.43 -13.30
N ASP A 3 10.31 0.22 -12.76
CA ASP A 3 9.87 -1.02 -13.40
C ASP A 3 8.34 -1.15 -13.26
N PRO A 4 7.57 -1.10 -14.37
CA PRO A 4 6.11 -1.20 -14.33
C PRO A 4 5.60 -2.60 -13.96
N SER A 5 6.49 -3.61 -13.85
CA SER A 5 6.13 -4.94 -13.36
C SER A 5 6.02 -5.03 -11.84
N ALA A 6 6.53 -4.03 -11.09
CA ALA A 6 6.52 -4.05 -9.65
C ALA A 6 5.18 -3.57 -9.08
N THR A 7 4.49 -4.44 -8.35
CA THR A 7 3.24 -4.11 -7.64
C THR A 7 3.57 -3.51 -6.27
N VAL A 8 3.02 -2.33 -5.97
CA VAL A 8 3.15 -1.68 -4.66
C VAL A 8 1.99 -2.08 -3.75
N TRP A 9 2.33 -2.49 -2.54
CA TRP A 9 1.40 -2.85 -1.47
C TRP A 9 1.55 -1.84 -0.35
N VAL A 10 0.52 -1.04 -0.10
CA VAL A 10 0.45 -0.15 1.07
C VAL A 10 -0.28 -0.88 2.18
N VAL A 11 0.39 -1.09 3.31
CA VAL A 11 -0.10 -1.91 4.42
C VAL A 11 -0.30 -1.03 5.64
N THR A 12 -1.45 -1.11 6.29
CA THR A 12 -1.75 -0.35 7.50
C THR A 12 -2.43 -1.22 8.57
N GLY A 13 -2.42 -0.73 9.81
CA GLY A 13 -3.00 -1.37 10.99
C GLY A 13 -1.98 -1.80 12.04
N PRO A 14 -2.43 -2.21 13.23
CA PRO A 14 -1.57 -2.46 14.41
C PRO A 14 -0.45 -3.49 14.19
N ALA A 15 -0.62 -4.41 13.22
CA ALA A 15 0.38 -5.42 12.90
C ALA A 15 0.96 -5.28 11.48
N ALA A 16 0.82 -4.11 10.84
CA ALA A 16 1.26 -3.86 9.47
C ALA A 16 2.76 -4.12 9.26
N TRP A 17 3.60 -3.67 10.20
CA TRP A 17 5.05 -3.92 10.12
C TRP A 17 5.38 -5.41 10.17
N ARG A 18 4.81 -6.15 11.13
CA ARG A 18 5.02 -7.60 11.23
C ARG A 18 4.57 -8.32 9.96
N TRP A 19 3.40 -7.96 9.44
CA TRP A 19 2.88 -8.51 8.19
C TRP A 19 3.83 -8.24 7.03
N ALA A 20 4.29 -6.99 6.87
CA ALA A 20 5.23 -6.61 5.81
C ALA A 20 6.55 -7.36 5.92
N HIS A 21 7.07 -7.50 7.15
CA HIS A 21 8.30 -8.21 7.43
C HIS A 21 8.20 -9.71 7.10
N GLU A 22 7.12 -10.38 7.49
CA GLU A 22 6.86 -11.79 7.15
C GLU A 22 6.65 -11.98 5.64
N ARG A 23 6.01 -11.01 4.98
CA ARG A 23 5.76 -11.05 3.53
C ARG A 23 7.04 -10.94 2.71
N ILE A 24 7.94 -10.04 3.10
CA ILE A 24 9.22 -9.81 2.41
C ILE A 24 10.21 -10.95 2.70
N ASN A 25 10.33 -11.36 3.96
CA ASN A 25 11.36 -12.31 4.39
C ASN A 25 10.92 -13.78 4.26
N GLY A 26 9.69 -14.03 3.82
CA GLY A 26 9.06 -15.34 3.85
C GLY A 26 8.64 -15.71 5.27
N ASN A 27 7.54 -16.44 5.37
CA ASN A 27 7.00 -17.03 6.59
C ASN A 27 7.83 -18.22 7.12
N GLY A 28 9.15 -18.22 6.92
CA GLY A 28 10.05 -19.29 7.33
C GLY A 28 10.07 -20.53 6.43
N TYR A 29 9.21 -20.62 5.39
CA TYR A 29 9.11 -21.83 4.55
C TYR A 29 9.08 -21.58 3.03
N THR A 30 9.13 -20.34 2.54
CA THR A 30 9.21 -20.10 1.10
C THR A 30 9.89 -18.76 0.83
N TRP A 31 11.15 -18.82 0.42
CA TRP A 31 11.80 -17.70 -0.28
C TRP A 31 11.06 -17.51 -1.60
N ASN A 32 10.50 -16.32 -1.88
CA ASN A 32 9.73 -16.04 -3.11
C ASN A 32 10.60 -15.97 -4.39
N GLY A 33 11.83 -16.50 -4.34
CA GLY A 33 12.79 -16.41 -5.43
C GLY A 33 13.30 -14.98 -5.68
N PRO A 34 14.32 -14.82 -6.53
CA PRO A 34 14.79 -13.51 -6.99
C PRO A 34 13.78 -12.74 -7.88
N GLU A 35 12.58 -13.29 -8.12
CA GLU A 35 11.60 -12.79 -9.09
C GLU A 35 10.40 -12.06 -8.46
N SER A 36 10.32 -11.98 -7.13
CA SER A 36 9.26 -11.23 -6.45
C SER A 36 9.51 -9.71 -6.50
N THR A 37 9.00 -9.04 -7.53
CA THR A 37 8.99 -7.56 -7.67
C THR A 37 7.92 -6.88 -6.81
N GLN A 38 7.75 -7.31 -5.56
CA GLN A 38 6.79 -6.73 -4.63
C GLN A 38 7.46 -5.65 -3.79
N LEU A 39 6.93 -4.44 -3.84
CA LEU A 39 7.32 -3.35 -2.94
C LEU A 39 6.25 -3.21 -1.86
N VAL A 40 6.64 -3.35 -0.59
CA VAL A 40 5.74 -3.17 0.54
C VAL A 40 6.07 -1.85 1.22
N VAL A 41 5.07 -0.98 1.34
CA VAL A 41 5.14 0.28 2.07
C VAL A 41 4.22 0.17 3.28
N VAL A 42 4.73 0.48 4.47
CA VAL A 42 3.93 0.47 5.68
C VAL A 42 3.45 1.89 5.97
N ALA A 43 2.14 2.07 6.06
CA ALA A 43 1.49 3.26 6.56
C ALA A 43 1.21 3.08 8.06
N PRO A 44 1.99 3.72 8.96
CA PRO A 44 1.79 3.64 10.40
C PRO A 44 0.37 4.07 10.77
N VAL A 45 -0.32 3.28 11.58
CA VAL A 45 -1.73 3.55 11.95
C VAL A 45 -1.85 4.71 12.95
N ASP A 46 -0.76 5.03 13.66
CA ASP A 46 -0.72 6.10 14.68
C ASP A 46 -0.33 7.47 14.10
N ASP A 47 0.09 7.52 12.83
CA ASP A 47 0.52 8.76 12.17
C ASP A 47 -0.54 9.25 11.17
N ASP A 48 -0.63 10.56 10.95
CA ASP A 48 -1.51 11.13 9.93
C ASP A 48 -0.98 10.82 8.51
N PRO A 49 -1.69 10.02 7.69
CA PRO A 49 -1.23 9.67 6.36
C PRO A 49 -1.21 10.87 5.40
N THR A 50 -1.98 11.93 5.68
CA THR A 50 -1.99 13.14 4.85
C THR A 50 -0.75 14.01 5.06
N ALA A 51 -0.03 13.83 6.17
CA ALA A 51 1.22 14.53 6.45
C ALA A 51 2.45 13.88 5.77
N MET A 52 2.29 12.68 5.20
CA MET A 52 3.37 11.93 4.54
C MET A 52 3.47 12.28 3.05
N ASP A 53 4.65 12.01 2.46
CA ASP A 53 4.92 12.14 1.03
C ASP A 53 4.86 10.78 0.34
N TRP A 54 3.81 10.57 -0.48
CA TRP A 54 3.58 9.33 -1.21
C TRP A 54 4.04 9.37 -2.66
N ARG A 55 4.64 10.48 -3.13
CA ARG A 55 5.09 10.62 -4.54
C ARG A 55 6.12 9.56 -4.95
N GLY A 56 6.79 8.96 -3.97
CA GLY A 56 7.67 7.81 -4.13
C GLY A 56 7.03 6.61 -4.82
N ILE A 57 5.71 6.43 -4.71
CA ILE A 57 4.97 5.28 -5.27
C ILE A 57 4.02 5.65 -6.42
N ALA A 58 3.95 6.92 -6.82
CA ALA A 58 3.19 7.35 -7.99
C ALA A 58 3.58 6.57 -9.26
N GLY A 59 2.59 6.21 -10.09
CA GLY A 59 2.79 5.45 -11.33
C GLY A 59 2.88 3.93 -11.18
N HIS A 60 2.83 3.39 -9.96
CA HIS A 60 2.74 1.95 -9.70
C HIS A 60 1.27 1.46 -9.61
N ASP A 61 0.41 1.95 -10.50
CA ASP A 61 -1.03 1.68 -10.45
C ASP A 61 -1.41 0.28 -10.98
N PRO A 62 -2.24 -0.50 -10.26
CA PRO A 62 -2.88 -0.15 -9.00
C PRO A 62 -1.97 -0.37 -7.78
N VAL A 63 -2.09 0.51 -6.80
CA VAL A 63 -1.57 0.28 -5.45
C VAL A 63 -2.56 -0.62 -4.71
N LEU A 64 -2.08 -1.69 -4.07
CA LEU A 64 -2.91 -2.56 -3.26
C LEU A 64 -2.93 -2.07 -1.81
N LEU A 65 -4.12 -1.83 -1.26
CA LEU A 65 -4.30 -1.42 0.13
C LEU A 65 -4.63 -2.64 1.00
N VAL A 66 -3.74 -2.94 1.94
CA VAL A 66 -3.84 -4.05 2.88
C VAL A 66 -4.14 -3.54 4.28
N ARG A 67 -5.17 -4.10 4.92
CA ARG A 67 -5.56 -3.80 6.29
C ARG A 67 -5.19 -4.97 7.18
N VAL A 68 -4.37 -4.72 8.19
CA VAL A 68 -3.92 -5.75 9.13
C VAL A 68 -4.47 -5.46 10.51
N GLY A 69 -5.61 -6.09 10.81
CA GLY A 69 -6.36 -5.86 12.05
C GLY A 69 -7.42 -4.77 11.88
N ASP A 70 -7.86 -4.22 13.01
CA ASP A 70 -8.85 -3.15 13.03
C ASP A 70 -8.19 -1.82 12.65
N VAL A 71 -8.77 -1.14 11.67
CA VAL A 71 -8.30 0.15 11.15
C VAL A 71 -9.52 1.02 10.92
N ASP A 72 -9.49 2.20 11.52
CA ASP A 72 -10.58 3.16 11.40
C ASP A 72 -10.86 3.54 9.94
N GLY A 73 -12.14 3.64 9.59
CA GLY A 73 -12.58 4.00 8.25
C GLY A 73 -12.17 5.42 7.85
N ALA A 74 -12.10 6.36 8.81
CA ALA A 74 -11.66 7.72 8.51
C ALA A 74 -10.16 7.76 8.18
N PHE A 75 -9.33 7.01 8.94
CA PHE A 75 -7.92 6.82 8.60
C PHE A 75 -7.76 6.24 7.19
N LEU A 76 -8.49 5.17 6.84
CA LEU A 76 -8.38 4.54 5.52
C LEU A 76 -8.74 5.52 4.39
N ARG A 77 -9.78 6.31 4.59
CA ARG A 77 -10.17 7.34 3.64
C ARG A 77 -9.08 8.40 3.48
N ALA A 78 -8.54 8.91 4.59
CA ALA A 78 -7.46 9.90 4.56
C ALA A 78 -6.20 9.35 3.86
N LEU A 79 -5.87 8.08 4.08
CA LEU A 79 -4.77 7.42 3.40
C LEU A 79 -5.01 7.32 1.88
N VAL A 80 -6.19 6.87 1.45
CA VAL A 80 -6.52 6.83 0.01
C VAL A 80 -6.48 8.21 -0.63
N GLU A 81 -7.01 9.23 0.05
CA GLU A 81 -6.99 10.62 -0.42
C GLU A 81 -5.55 11.14 -0.54
N ALA A 82 -4.66 10.85 0.42
CA ALA A 82 -3.25 11.23 0.38
C ALA A 82 -2.49 10.53 -0.76
N LEU A 83 -2.73 9.23 -0.97
CA LEU A 83 -2.15 8.48 -2.09
C LEU A 83 -2.54 9.10 -3.44
N MET A 84 -3.82 9.44 -3.60
CA MET A 84 -4.33 10.05 -4.84
C MET A 84 -3.81 11.47 -5.07
N ARG A 85 -3.77 12.29 -4.02
CA ARG A 85 -3.17 13.63 -4.04
C ARG A 85 -1.74 13.58 -4.59
N ASP A 86 -1.00 12.54 -4.21
CA ASP A 86 0.42 12.38 -4.55
C ASP A 86 0.66 11.59 -5.85
N GLY A 87 -0.40 11.33 -6.63
CA GLY A 87 -0.29 10.83 -8.00
C GLY A 87 -0.55 9.34 -8.20
N VAL A 88 -1.05 8.63 -7.17
CA VAL A 88 -1.63 7.29 -7.37
C VAL A 88 -3.01 7.43 -8.03
N ARG A 89 -3.22 6.78 -9.15
CA ARG A 89 -4.47 6.85 -9.93
C ARG A 89 -5.48 5.79 -9.51
N ARG A 90 -5.02 4.62 -9.06
CA ARG A 90 -5.88 3.50 -8.65
C ARG A 90 -5.40 2.85 -7.37
N VAL A 91 -6.30 2.73 -6.40
CA VAL A 91 -6.09 1.99 -5.15
C VAL A 91 -7.11 0.85 -5.09
N LEU A 92 -6.64 -0.38 -4.87
CA LEU A 92 -7.49 -1.56 -4.73
C LEU A 92 -7.39 -2.12 -3.32
N GLY A 93 -8.50 -2.10 -2.58
CA GLY A 93 -8.60 -2.72 -1.26
C GLY A 93 -8.69 -4.25 -1.35
N GLN A 94 -8.26 -4.94 -0.28
CA GLN A 94 -8.36 -6.41 -0.18
C GLN A 94 -9.79 -6.97 -0.30
N ASP A 95 -10.80 -6.14 0.00
CA ASP A 95 -12.22 -6.50 -0.15
C ASP A 95 -12.76 -6.29 -1.58
N GLY A 96 -11.89 -5.92 -2.52
CA GLY A 96 -12.25 -5.62 -3.91
C GLY A 96 -12.74 -4.19 -4.12
N THR A 97 -12.74 -3.34 -3.09
CA THR A 97 -13.08 -1.92 -3.23
C THR A 97 -12.06 -1.22 -4.10
N LEU A 98 -12.53 -0.53 -5.14
CA LEU A 98 -11.71 0.25 -6.06
C LEU A 98 -11.92 1.74 -5.82
N PHE A 99 -10.82 2.46 -5.62
CA PHE A 99 -10.79 3.91 -5.61
C PHE A 99 -10.01 4.39 -6.83
N GLU A 100 -10.60 5.27 -7.64
CA GLU A 100 -9.94 5.84 -8.82
C GLU A 100 -10.02 7.37 -8.80
N ALA A 101 -8.95 8.02 -9.24
CA ALA A 101 -8.98 9.45 -9.48
C ALA A 101 -9.96 9.75 -10.62
N VAL A 102 -10.92 10.65 -10.39
CA VAL A 102 -11.83 11.12 -11.44
C VAL A 102 -11.02 11.88 -12.48
N ARG A 103 -11.05 11.43 -13.74
CA ARG A 103 -10.47 12.20 -14.85
C ARG A 103 -11.24 13.51 -14.97
N ALA A 104 -10.58 14.63 -14.73
CA ALA A 104 -11.05 15.96 -15.13
C ALA A 104 -10.95 16.13 -16.66
#